data_AF-A0A0K2RQI7-F1
#
_entry.id   AF-A0A0K2RQI7-F1
#
_cell.length_a   1.000
_cell.length_b   1.000
_cell.length_c   1.000
_cell.angle_alpha   90.00
_cell.angle_beta   90.00
_cell.angle_gamma   90.00
#
_symmetry.space_group_name_H-M   'P 1'
#
loop_
_entity.id
_entity.type
_entity.pdbx_description
1 polymer ?
#
loop_
_entity_poly.entity_id
_entity_poly.type
_entity_poly.pdbx_seq_one_letter_code
_entity_poly.pdbx_strand_id
1 'polypeptide(L)'
;MLEASDAWGGCVGSHTVGGLGLDSGAESFATRSTAVADLARDLGLSGNIVAPHPGGAWVQLPDGPQELPKTGVLGIPANPWDPEVRRSLGFAGSLRASLDRYLPTSVGSSADVTSVATLVRARMGKRVLERLVAPVVGGVHSADPGLLDVDMVAPACVRHCGSTDRWPRPWPASAQPVQDKLLQSKTGPERRRPDPPSAA
;
A
#
# COMPACT_ATOMS: atom_id res chain seq x y z
N MET A 1 -0.99 -32.16 15.69
CA MET A 1 -0.85 -31.48 14.38
C MET A 1 -0.16 -32.44 13.44
N LEU A 2 -0.59 -32.46 12.17
CA LEU A 2 0.06 -33.20 11.09
C LEU A 2 0.54 -32.15 10.08
N GLU A 3 1.80 -32.22 9.70
CA GLU A 3 2.46 -31.37 8.71
C GLU A 3 3.09 -32.30 7.66
N ALA A 4 2.98 -31.94 6.39
CA ALA A 4 3.45 -32.78 5.29
C ALA A 4 4.95 -32.58 5.03
N SER A 5 5.46 -31.38 5.31
CA SER A 5 6.87 -31.04 5.15
C SER A 5 7.71 -31.39 6.38
N ASP A 6 9.03 -31.44 6.20
CA ASP A 6 9.98 -31.78 7.27
C ASP A 6 10.16 -30.64 8.30
N ALA A 7 9.52 -29.48 8.10
CA ALA A 7 9.65 -28.31 8.96
C ALA A 7 8.31 -27.57 9.11
N TRP A 8 8.10 -26.99 10.29
CA TRP A 8 6.95 -26.13 10.55
C TRP A 8 7.15 -24.74 9.93
N GLY A 9 6.05 -24.03 9.66
CA GLY A 9 6.08 -22.60 9.32
C GLY A 9 5.50 -22.27 7.94
N GLY A 10 5.48 -23.22 7.00
CA GLY A 10 4.94 -23.01 5.66
C GLY A 10 5.63 -21.85 4.93
N CYS A 11 4.90 -20.76 4.67
CA CYS A 11 5.44 -19.55 4.02
C CYS A 11 6.29 -18.66 4.96
N VAL A 12 6.45 -19.03 6.22
CA VAL A 12 7.28 -18.33 7.21
C VAL A 12 8.51 -19.19 7.48
N GLY A 13 9.67 -18.71 7.02
CA GLY A 13 10.94 -19.40 7.19
C GLY A 13 12.11 -18.52 6.74
N SER A 14 13.33 -18.96 7.04
CA SER A 14 14.55 -18.29 6.59
C SER A 14 15.51 -19.29 5.93
N HIS A 15 16.29 -18.80 4.99
CA HIS A 15 17.29 -19.56 4.25
C HIS A 15 18.60 -18.79 4.18
N THR A 16 19.72 -19.52 4.09
CA THR A 16 21.02 -18.90 3.81
C THR A 16 21.38 -19.13 2.36
N VAL A 17 21.57 -18.06 1.59
CA VAL A 17 21.97 -18.10 0.18
C VAL A 17 23.21 -17.24 0.00
N GLY A 18 24.32 -17.84 -0.44
CA GLY A 18 25.58 -17.10 -0.63
C GLY A 18 26.11 -16.42 0.64
N GLY A 19 25.83 -16.99 1.83
CA GLY A 19 26.19 -16.41 3.12
C GLY A 19 25.25 -15.32 3.64
N LEU A 20 24.17 -15.01 2.91
CA LEU A 20 23.15 -14.04 3.31
C LEU A 20 21.92 -14.75 3.85
N GLY A 21 21.40 -14.31 5.00
CA GLY A 21 20.11 -14.75 5.51
C GLY A 21 18.98 -14.05 4.77
N LEU A 22 18.04 -14.82 4.24
CA LEU A 22 16.90 -14.36 3.46
C LEU A 22 15.61 -15.01 3.99
N ASP A 23 14.51 -14.28 3.93
CA ASP A 23 13.19 -14.83 4.23
C ASP A 23 12.68 -15.69 3.05
N SER A 24 11.99 -16.79 3.36
CA SER A 24 11.45 -17.73 2.37
C SER A 24 10.14 -17.28 1.73
N GLY A 25 9.47 -16.30 2.34
CA GLY A 25 8.18 -15.79 1.89
C GLY A 25 7.76 -14.55 2.66
N ALA A 26 7.10 -14.74 3.81
CA ALA A 26 6.67 -13.62 4.63
C ALA A 26 7.87 -12.91 5.30
N GLU A 27 8.18 -11.70 4.84
CA GLU A 27 9.27 -10.86 5.36
C GLU A 27 8.82 -9.86 6.44
N SER A 28 7.53 -9.51 6.47
CA SER A 28 6.98 -8.51 7.39
C SER A 28 5.47 -8.68 7.59
N PHE A 29 4.91 -7.97 8.57
CA PHE A 29 3.49 -7.99 8.86
C PHE A 29 2.91 -6.56 8.97
N ALA A 30 1.64 -6.41 8.60
CA ALA A 30 0.95 -5.13 8.67
C ALA A 30 0.63 -4.74 10.12
N THR A 31 0.82 -3.45 10.45
CA THR A 31 0.54 -2.88 11.77
C THR A 31 -0.90 -2.38 11.95
N ARG A 32 -1.77 -2.63 10.97
CA ARG A 32 -3.19 -2.27 11.00
C ARG A 32 -3.99 -3.08 12.03
N SER A 33 -3.53 -4.30 12.32
CA SER A 33 -4.05 -5.17 13.37
C SER A 33 -2.95 -5.42 14.39
N THR A 34 -3.31 -5.59 15.66
CA THR A 34 -2.36 -5.92 16.73
C THR A 34 -2.12 -7.43 16.85
N ALA A 35 -2.90 -8.28 16.17
CA ALA A 35 -2.89 -9.73 16.38
C ALA A 35 -1.49 -10.37 16.34
N VAL A 36 -0.66 -10.01 15.35
CA VAL A 36 0.70 -10.55 15.22
C VAL A 36 1.63 -10.00 16.30
N ALA A 37 1.51 -8.71 16.63
CA ALA A 37 2.31 -8.09 17.68
C ALA A 37 1.95 -8.63 19.07
N ASP A 38 0.68 -8.91 19.31
CA ASP A 38 0.17 -9.52 20.54
C ASP A 38 0.68 -10.96 20.68
N LEU A 39 0.62 -11.76 19.61
CA LEU A 39 1.19 -13.11 19.60
C LEU A 39 2.71 -13.08 19.85
N ALA A 40 3.44 -12.19 19.19
CA ALA A 40 4.88 -12.03 19.40
C ALA A 40 5.19 -11.66 20.86
N ARG A 41 4.34 -10.84 21.49
CA ARG A 41 4.45 -10.51 22.92
C ARG A 41 4.20 -11.72 23.81
N ASP A 42 3.16 -12.50 23.54
CA ASP A 42 2.85 -13.70 24.32
C ASP A 42 3.96 -14.77 24.19
N LEU A 43 4.68 -14.78 23.07
CA LEU A 43 5.86 -15.63 22.82
C LEU A 43 7.19 -15.04 23.34
N GLY A 44 7.19 -13.84 23.93
CA GLY A 44 8.41 -13.18 24.42
C GLY A 44 9.33 -12.63 23.34
N LEU A 45 8.84 -12.47 22.10
CA LEU A 45 9.58 -12.01 20.93
C LEU A 45 9.46 -10.50 20.66
N SER A 46 8.78 -9.73 21.52
CA SER A 46 8.57 -8.30 21.30
C SER A 46 9.85 -7.50 21.08
N GLY A 47 10.95 -7.88 21.75
CA GLY A 47 12.25 -7.23 21.61
C GLY A 47 12.91 -7.41 20.23
N ASN A 48 12.42 -8.35 19.43
CA ASN A 48 12.94 -8.66 18.10
C ASN A 48 12.15 -7.96 16.98
N ILE A 49 11.05 -7.26 17.31
CA ILE A 49 10.28 -6.51 16.32
C ILE A 49 11.05 -5.24 15.98
N VAL A 50 11.43 -5.12 14.71
CA VAL A 50 12.15 -3.96 14.18
C VAL A 50 11.29 -3.18 13.20
N ALA A 51 11.49 -1.86 13.16
CA ALA A 51 10.86 -1.03 12.13
C ALA A 51 11.61 -1.21 10.80
N PRO A 52 10.90 -1.28 9.65
CA PRO A 52 11.55 -1.34 8.35
C PRO A 52 12.33 -0.05 8.08
N HIS A 53 13.35 -0.16 7.23
CA HIS A 53 14.08 1.02 6.77
C HIS A 53 13.11 2.01 6.09
N PRO A 54 13.15 3.32 6.39
CA PRO A 54 12.19 4.30 5.88
C PRO A 54 12.41 4.68 4.40
N GLY A 55 13.05 3.80 3.63
CA GLY A 55 13.25 3.99 2.20
C GLY A 55 11.90 3.98 1.49
N GLY A 56 11.67 4.96 0.61
CA GLY A 56 10.46 4.98 -0.22
C GLY A 56 10.44 3.79 -1.19
N ALA A 57 9.24 3.43 -1.65
CA ALA A 57 9.09 2.47 -2.73
C ALA A 57 9.42 3.14 -4.08
N TRP A 58 9.90 2.34 -5.04
CA TRP A 58 10.23 2.80 -6.39
C TRP A 58 9.50 1.96 -7.42
N VAL A 59 9.15 2.58 -8.53
CA VAL A 59 8.55 1.93 -9.69
C VAL A 59 9.40 2.19 -10.92
N GLN A 60 9.68 1.13 -11.68
CA GLN A 60 10.32 1.24 -12.99
C GLN A 60 9.25 1.54 -14.03
N LEU A 61 9.25 2.76 -14.57
CA LEU A 61 8.38 3.17 -15.67
C LEU A 61 9.17 3.20 -16.99
N PRO A 62 8.51 3.28 -18.16
CA PRO A 62 9.19 3.42 -19.45
C PRO A 62 10.13 4.63 -19.51
N ASP A 63 9.83 5.68 -18.74
CA ASP A 63 10.61 6.92 -18.67
C ASP A 63 11.76 6.85 -17.63
N GLY A 64 11.93 5.72 -16.93
CA GLY A 64 12.94 5.49 -15.89
C GLY A 64 12.36 5.17 -14.50
N PRO A 65 13.24 4.88 -13.51
CA PRO A 65 12.84 4.64 -12.13
C PRO A 65 12.30 5.92 -11.50
N GLN A 66 11.17 5.83 -10.83
CA GLN A 66 10.55 6.94 -10.11
C GLN A 66 10.13 6.50 -8.71
N GLU A 67 10.29 7.39 -7.73
CA GLU A 67 9.76 7.15 -6.39
C GLU A 67 8.23 7.09 -6.45
N LEU A 68 7.66 6.04 -5.87
CA LEU A 68 6.22 5.85 -5.83
C LEU A 68 5.62 6.85 -4.85
N PRO A 69 4.52 7.54 -5.22
CA PRO A 69 3.85 8.46 -4.31
C PRO A 69 3.46 7.77 -3.01
N LYS A 70 3.79 8.40 -1.87
CA LYS A 70 3.49 7.84 -0.53
C LYS A 70 2.01 7.94 -0.16
N THR A 71 1.21 8.57 -1.03
CA THR A 71 -0.19 8.91 -0.82
C THR A 71 -1.08 8.12 -1.77
N GLY A 72 -2.05 7.38 -1.22
CA GLY A 72 -3.06 6.69 -2.01
C GLY A 72 -3.45 5.34 -1.44
N VAL A 73 -4.54 4.78 -1.95
CA VAL A 73 -5.01 3.43 -1.58
C VAL A 73 -4.75 2.52 -2.78
N LEU A 74 -3.90 1.49 -2.61
CA LEU A 74 -3.47 0.58 -3.69
C LEU A 74 -2.97 1.30 -4.97
N GLY A 75 -2.24 2.41 -4.78
CA GLY A 75 -1.74 3.22 -5.90
C GLY A 75 -2.77 4.18 -6.52
N ILE A 76 -4.01 4.21 -6.02
CA ILE A 76 -5.01 5.21 -6.44
C ILE A 76 -4.69 6.54 -5.75
N PRO A 77 -4.34 7.61 -6.49
CA PRO A 77 -3.95 8.88 -5.89
C PRO A 77 -5.16 9.62 -5.31
N ALA A 78 -5.03 10.13 -4.08
CA ALA A 78 -6.05 10.97 -3.46
C ALA A 78 -6.09 12.38 -4.07
N ASN A 79 -4.91 12.92 -4.42
CA ASN A 79 -4.77 14.19 -5.13
C ASN A 79 -3.90 14.01 -6.38
N PRO A 80 -4.47 14.08 -7.59
CA PRO A 80 -3.72 13.98 -8.85
C PRO A 80 -2.67 15.08 -9.06
N TRP A 81 -2.75 16.19 -8.33
CA TRP A 81 -1.86 17.34 -8.46
C TRP A 81 -0.67 17.32 -7.49
N ASP A 82 -0.59 16.34 -6.59
CA ASP A 82 0.57 16.21 -5.71
C ASP A 82 1.84 16.10 -6.54
N PRO A 83 2.96 16.75 -6.14
CA PRO A 83 4.18 16.76 -6.94
C PRO A 83 4.68 15.35 -7.29
N GLU A 84 4.60 14.41 -6.36
CA GLU A 84 4.98 13.00 -6.57
C GLU A 84 4.10 12.34 -7.64
N VAL A 85 2.77 12.48 -7.51
CA VAL A 85 1.80 11.91 -8.45
C VAL A 85 1.92 12.54 -9.84
N ARG A 86 2.09 13.87 -9.90
CA ARG A 86 2.24 14.62 -11.16
C ARG A 86 3.55 14.29 -11.88
N ARG A 87 4.63 13.94 -11.17
CA ARG A 87 5.87 13.44 -11.79
C ARG A 87 5.65 12.12 -12.53
N SER A 88 4.85 11.22 -11.97
CA SER A 88 4.55 9.92 -12.59
C SER A 88 3.49 9.99 -13.69
N LEU A 89 2.43 10.77 -13.47
CA LEU A 89 1.32 10.89 -14.41
C LEU A 89 1.56 11.93 -15.52
N GLY A 90 2.39 12.94 -15.27
CA GLY A 90 2.49 14.13 -16.12
C GLY A 90 1.22 14.98 -16.09
N PHE A 91 1.27 16.14 -16.75
CA PHE A 91 0.16 17.11 -16.73
C PHE A 91 -1.15 16.54 -17.28
N ALA A 92 -1.12 15.88 -18.45
CA ALA A 92 -2.31 15.29 -19.06
C ALA A 92 -2.92 14.16 -18.20
N GLY A 93 -2.08 13.37 -17.53
CA GLY A 93 -2.52 12.32 -16.62
C GLY A 93 -3.20 12.88 -15.38
N SER A 94 -2.60 13.88 -14.74
CA SER A 94 -3.18 14.58 -13.59
C SER A 94 -4.50 15.26 -13.93
N LEU A 95 -4.59 15.90 -15.10
CA LEU A 95 -5.83 16.53 -15.57
C LEU A 95 -6.93 15.49 -15.80
N ARG A 96 -6.63 14.38 -16.50
CA ARG A 96 -7.59 13.30 -16.75
C ARG A 96 -8.06 12.64 -15.46
N ALA A 97 -7.16 12.45 -14.50
CA ALA A 97 -7.50 11.90 -13.19
C ALA A 97 -8.37 12.88 -12.37
N SER A 98 -8.15 14.19 -12.51
CA SER A 98 -8.95 15.21 -11.83
C SER A 98 -10.41 15.26 -12.30
N LEU A 99 -10.69 14.81 -13.53
CA LEU A 99 -12.06 14.70 -14.04
C LEU A 99 -12.92 13.72 -13.24
N ASP A 100 -12.31 12.80 -12.49
CA ASP A 100 -13.01 11.86 -11.62
C ASP A 100 -13.97 12.58 -10.64
N ARG A 101 -13.58 13.75 -10.13
CA ARG A 101 -14.39 14.55 -9.20
C ARG A 101 -15.72 15.00 -9.80
N TYR A 102 -15.79 15.12 -11.13
CA TYR A 102 -16.96 15.60 -11.85
C TYR A 102 -17.76 14.44 -12.48
N LEU A 103 -17.23 13.21 -12.48
CA LEU A 103 -17.93 12.07 -13.04
C LEU A 103 -19.10 11.65 -12.14
N PRO A 104 -20.28 11.35 -12.72
CA PRO A 104 -21.40 10.84 -11.95
C PRO A 104 -21.05 9.50 -11.31
N THR A 105 -21.76 9.17 -10.24
CA THR A 105 -21.58 7.93 -9.48
C THR A 105 -21.90 6.69 -10.31
N SER A 106 -22.73 6.82 -11.35
CA SER A 106 -23.00 5.75 -12.31
C SER A 106 -21.75 5.26 -13.05
N VAL A 107 -20.72 6.10 -13.20
CA VAL A 107 -19.47 5.70 -13.88
C VAL A 107 -18.65 4.81 -12.94
N GLY A 108 -18.59 3.52 -13.26
CA GLY A 108 -17.90 2.54 -12.42
C GLY A 108 -18.81 1.76 -11.45
N SER A 109 -20.12 2.03 -11.45
CA SER A 109 -21.10 1.38 -10.58
C SER A 109 -22.09 0.47 -11.32
N SER A 110 -21.88 0.21 -12.62
CA SER A 110 -22.64 -0.83 -13.32
C SER A 110 -22.27 -2.21 -12.78
N ALA A 111 -23.23 -3.14 -12.77
CA ALA A 111 -23.03 -4.54 -12.39
C ALA A 111 -21.89 -5.24 -13.17
N ASP A 112 -21.48 -4.68 -14.31
CA ASP A 112 -20.38 -5.16 -15.15
C ASP A 112 -18.97 -4.74 -14.68
N VAL A 113 -18.85 -3.88 -13.66
CA VAL A 113 -17.56 -3.42 -13.14
C VAL A 113 -17.09 -4.35 -12.03
N THR A 114 -16.51 -5.48 -12.43
CA THR A 114 -16.08 -6.55 -11.53
C THR A 114 -14.64 -6.38 -11.04
N SER A 115 -13.88 -5.40 -11.56
CA SER A 115 -12.46 -5.26 -11.20
C SER A 115 -11.99 -3.83 -10.98
N VAL A 116 -10.98 -3.72 -10.12
CA VAL A 116 -10.27 -2.47 -9.79
C VAL A 116 -9.71 -1.81 -11.04
N ALA A 117 -9.16 -2.60 -11.97
CA ALA A 117 -8.66 -2.09 -13.23
C ALA A 117 -9.73 -1.39 -14.07
N THR A 118 -10.93 -1.99 -14.18
CA THR A 118 -12.04 -1.42 -14.96
C THR A 118 -12.53 -0.13 -14.33
N LEU A 119 -12.69 -0.11 -13.00
CA LEU A 119 -13.10 1.08 -12.25
C LEU A 119 -12.11 2.25 -12.43
N VAL A 120 -10.82 2.02 -12.17
CA VAL A 120 -9.79 3.06 -12.27
C VAL A 120 -9.65 3.56 -13.70
N ARG A 121 -9.69 2.67 -14.69
CA ARG A 121 -9.62 3.04 -16.10
C ARG A 121 -10.80 3.93 -16.52
N ALA A 122 -12.01 3.60 -16.09
CA ALA A 122 -13.20 4.40 -16.41
C ALA A 122 -13.13 5.78 -15.75
N ARG A 123 -12.81 5.82 -14.46
CA ARG A 123 -12.88 7.04 -13.65
C ARG A 123 -11.68 7.95 -13.81
N MET A 124 -10.46 7.44 -13.62
CA MET A 124 -9.23 8.23 -13.59
C MET A 124 -8.36 8.08 -14.86
N GLY A 125 -8.63 7.05 -15.68
CA GLY A 125 -7.99 6.84 -16.96
C GLY A 125 -6.85 5.81 -16.94
N LYS A 126 -6.45 5.40 -18.15
CA LYS A 126 -5.45 4.36 -18.39
C LYS A 126 -4.09 4.65 -17.74
N ARG A 127 -3.67 5.91 -17.73
CA ARG A 127 -2.35 6.31 -17.22
C ARG A 127 -2.19 6.13 -15.71
N VAL A 128 -3.26 6.33 -14.93
CA VAL A 128 -3.28 6.05 -13.49
C VAL A 128 -3.21 4.55 -13.25
N LEU A 129 -4.00 3.78 -14.01
CA LEU A 129 -3.98 2.33 -13.91
C LEU A 129 -2.58 1.76 -14.19
N GLU A 130 -1.95 2.14 -15.29
CA GLU A 130 -0.69 1.53 -15.72
C GLU A 130 0.53 1.99 -14.93
N ARG A 131 0.56 3.25 -14.50
CA ARG A 131 1.77 3.82 -13.87
C ARG A 131 1.76 3.78 -12.34
N LEU A 132 0.59 3.62 -11.72
CA LEU A 132 0.48 3.64 -10.25
C LEU A 132 -0.22 2.38 -9.73
N VAL A 133 -1.41 2.05 -10.23
CA VAL A 133 -2.20 0.95 -9.65
C VAL A 133 -1.62 -0.42 -10.00
N ALA A 134 -1.34 -0.70 -11.28
CA ALA A 134 -0.82 -1.99 -11.72
C ALA A 134 0.54 -2.34 -11.08
N PRO A 135 1.52 -1.41 -10.97
CA PRO A 135 2.77 -1.70 -10.27
C PRO A 135 2.59 -1.99 -8.78
N VAL A 136 1.71 -1.26 -8.09
CA VAL A 136 1.46 -1.47 -6.65
C VAL A 136 0.75 -2.80 -6.42
N VAL A 137 -0.28 -3.08 -7.21
CA VAL A 137 -1.04 -4.32 -7.13
C VAL A 137 -0.17 -5.53 -7.49
N GLY A 138 0.59 -5.44 -8.58
CA GLY A 138 1.51 -6.50 -8.98
C GLY A 138 2.63 -6.73 -7.95
N GLY A 139 3.13 -5.67 -7.31
CA GLY A 139 4.18 -5.78 -6.30
C GLY A 139 3.71 -6.34 -4.96
N VAL A 140 2.56 -5.91 -4.46
CA VAL A 140 2.06 -6.28 -3.12
C VAL A 140 1.24 -7.57 -3.15
N HIS A 141 0.43 -7.75 -4.19
CA HIS A 141 -0.51 -8.86 -4.29
C HIS A 141 -0.08 -9.93 -5.30
N SER A 142 1.03 -9.72 -6.03
CA SER A 142 1.47 -10.63 -7.11
C SER A 142 0.34 -11.01 -8.06
N ALA A 143 -0.59 -10.08 -8.26
CA ALA A 143 -1.86 -10.30 -8.95
C ALA A 143 -2.04 -9.27 -10.07
N ASP A 144 -2.83 -9.64 -11.08
CA ASP A 144 -3.30 -8.69 -12.08
C ASP A 144 -4.42 -7.81 -11.45
N PRO A 145 -4.35 -6.47 -11.52
CA PRO A 145 -5.45 -5.59 -11.08
C PRO A 145 -6.78 -5.85 -11.79
N GLY A 146 -6.77 -6.53 -12.95
CA GLY A 146 -7.97 -7.01 -13.64
C GLY A 146 -8.65 -8.19 -12.95
N LEU A 147 -7.95 -8.91 -12.07
CA LEU A 147 -8.44 -10.06 -11.30
C LEU A 147 -8.82 -9.70 -9.85
N LEU A 148 -8.47 -8.49 -9.39
CA LEU A 148 -8.87 -8.02 -8.08
C LEU A 148 -10.29 -7.45 -8.10
N ASP A 149 -11.13 -8.05 -7.28
CA ASP A 149 -12.47 -7.56 -7.01
C ASP A 149 -12.41 -6.16 -6.37
N VAL A 150 -13.32 -5.29 -6.80
CA VAL A 150 -13.49 -3.94 -6.27
C VAL A 150 -13.79 -3.97 -4.77
N ASP A 151 -14.45 -5.02 -4.30
CA ASP A 151 -14.79 -5.23 -2.88
C ASP A 151 -13.57 -5.32 -1.96
N MET A 152 -12.45 -5.82 -2.47
CA MET A 152 -11.21 -5.94 -1.70
C MET A 152 -10.55 -4.59 -1.44
N VAL A 153 -10.80 -3.60 -2.29
CA VAL A 153 -10.15 -2.28 -2.26
C VAL A 153 -11.02 -1.23 -1.58
N ALA A 154 -12.34 -1.38 -1.70
CA ALA A 154 -13.31 -0.47 -1.11
C ALA A 154 -14.49 -1.23 -0.47
N PRO A 155 -14.27 -2.00 0.61
CA PRO A 155 -15.32 -2.79 1.26
C PRO A 155 -16.43 -1.94 1.92
N ALA A 156 -16.21 -0.62 2.05
CA ALA A 156 -17.21 0.35 2.48
C ALA A 156 -18.06 0.91 1.32
N CYS A 157 -17.59 0.79 0.06
CA CYS A 157 -18.31 1.31 -1.11
C CYS A 157 -19.42 0.36 -1.57
N VAL A 158 -19.20 -0.95 -1.54
CA VAL A 158 -20.19 -1.91 -2.08
C VAL A 158 -21.27 -2.28 -1.05
N ARG A 159 -20.96 -2.28 0.25
CA ARG A 159 -21.97 -2.49 1.31
C ARG A 159 -23.05 -1.39 1.39
N HIS A 160 -22.87 -0.26 0.72
CA HIS A 160 -23.84 0.84 0.67
C HIS A 160 -24.60 0.95 -0.67
N CYS A 161 -24.39 0.03 -1.62
CA CYS A 161 -25.05 0.03 -2.93
C CYS A 161 -26.57 -0.26 -2.90
N GLY A 162 -27.14 -0.57 -1.73
CA GLY A 162 -28.59 -0.76 -1.56
C GLY A 162 -29.41 0.52 -1.39
N SER A 163 -28.78 1.70 -1.23
CA SER A 163 -29.50 2.98 -1.15
C SER A 163 -28.84 4.02 -2.05
N THR A 164 -29.62 4.57 -2.96
CA THR A 164 -29.27 5.29 -4.17
C THR A 164 -28.46 6.59 -4.04
N ASP A 165 -27.96 7.00 -2.86
CA ASP A 165 -27.53 8.41 -2.68
C ASP A 165 -26.27 8.68 -1.85
N ARG A 166 -25.36 7.72 -1.65
CA ARG A 166 -24.17 8.02 -0.84
C ARG A 166 -22.87 7.37 -1.30
N TRP A 167 -22.44 7.75 -2.51
CA TRP A 167 -21.00 7.79 -2.80
C TRP A 167 -20.37 8.91 -1.97
N PRO A 168 -19.35 8.67 -1.12
CA PRO A 168 -18.66 9.76 -0.44
C PRO A 168 -18.04 10.67 -1.49
N ARG A 169 -18.49 11.93 -1.53
CA ARG A 169 -17.91 12.99 -2.35
C ARG A 169 -17.19 13.97 -1.42
N PRO A 170 -15.89 14.23 -1.59
CA PRO A 170 -14.92 13.53 -2.47
C PRO A 170 -14.70 12.08 -2.04
N TRP A 171 -14.02 11.27 -2.88
CA TRP A 171 -13.48 9.97 -2.49
C TRP A 171 -12.97 10.08 -1.05
N PRO A 172 -13.33 9.15 -0.14
CA PRO A 172 -12.97 9.31 1.25
C PRO A 172 -11.45 9.41 1.34
N ALA A 173 -10.99 10.65 1.53
CA ALA A 173 -9.66 10.93 2.02
C ALA A 173 -9.47 10.25 3.40
N SER A 174 -10.55 9.77 4.03
CA SER A 174 -10.58 9.03 5.30
C SER A 174 -9.88 7.67 5.32
N ALA A 175 -9.04 7.32 4.34
CA ALA A 175 -7.85 6.50 4.59
C ALA A 175 -6.72 7.28 5.30
N GLN A 176 -7.00 8.52 5.73
CA GLN A 176 -6.08 9.47 6.34
C GLN A 176 -5.49 9.12 7.72
N PRO A 177 -5.97 8.20 8.60
CA PRO A 177 -5.40 8.13 9.95
C PRO A 177 -4.19 7.19 10.07
N VAL A 178 -3.35 7.06 9.04
CA VAL A 178 -2.03 6.39 9.16
C VAL A 178 -0.88 7.39 9.19
N GLN A 179 -1.01 8.54 8.52
CA GLN A 179 0.10 9.49 8.39
C GLN A 179 0.26 10.42 9.60
N ASP A 180 -0.82 10.80 10.29
CA ASP A 180 -0.72 11.63 11.51
C ASP A 180 0.04 10.91 12.65
N LYS A 181 -0.10 9.58 12.75
CA LYS A 181 0.66 8.78 13.74
C LYS A 181 2.14 8.64 13.40
N LEU A 182 2.49 8.72 12.11
CA LEU A 182 3.87 8.64 11.61
C LEU A 182 4.58 10.00 11.60
N LEU A 183 3.85 11.13 11.55
CA LEU A 183 4.42 12.45 11.75
C LEU A 183 4.57 12.79 13.24
N GLN A 184 3.61 12.41 14.10
CA GLN A 184 3.71 12.67 15.54
C GLN A 184 4.79 11.82 16.24
N SER A 185 5.15 10.65 15.69
CA SER A 185 6.28 9.86 16.18
C SER A 185 7.66 10.40 15.79
N LYS A 186 7.74 11.38 14.87
CA LYS A 186 9.00 12.03 14.46
C LYS A 186 9.46 13.15 15.40
N THR A 187 8.62 13.59 16.34
CA THR A 187 8.97 14.61 17.34
C THR A 187 9.05 13.99 18.72
N GLY A 188 10.10 13.22 18.99
CA GLY A 188 10.49 12.68 20.29
C GLY A 188 12.01 12.76 20.45
N PRO A 189 12.55 12.90 21.67
CA PRO A 189 13.77 13.67 21.92
C PRO A 189 15.01 12.99 21.32
N GLU A 190 15.81 13.82 20.66
CA GLU A 190 17.13 13.51 20.12
C GLU A 190 18.01 12.85 21.21
N ARG A 191 18.22 11.53 21.11
CA ARG A 191 19.15 10.82 22.00
C ARG A 191 20.57 11.12 21.56
N ARG A 192 21.32 11.79 22.47
CA ARG A 192 22.75 12.07 22.34
C ARG A 192 23.52 10.78 22.05
N ARG A 193 24.46 10.88 21.10
CA ARG A 193 25.45 9.82 20.84
C ARG A 193 26.32 9.61 22.08
N PRO A 194 26.69 8.37 22.44
CA PRO A 194 27.68 8.11 23.47
C PRO A 194 29.09 8.49 22.96
N ASP A 195 29.88 9.09 23.83
CA ASP A 195 31.28 9.44 23.56
C ASP A 195 32.15 8.17 23.35
N PRO A 196 33.16 8.22 22.48
CA PRO A 196 34.04 7.09 22.25
C PRO A 196 34.92 6.80 23.50
N PRO A 197 35.28 5.52 23.73
CA PRO A 197 36.06 5.15 24.90
C PRO A 197 37.47 5.77 24.87
N SER A 198 37.84 6.39 25.99
CA SER A 198 39.20 6.84 26.29
C SER A 198 40.20 5.70 26.12
N ALA A 199 41.18 5.87 25.24
CA ALA A 199 42.40 5.08 25.28
C ALA A 199 43.20 5.45 26.55
N ALA A 200 43.98 4.47 27.02
CA ALA A 200 44.78 4.44 28.24
C ALA A 200 45.53 5.72 28.63
#